data_AF-A0A667ZXV4-F1
#
_entry.id   AF-A0A667ZXV4-F1
#
_cell.length_a   1.000
_cell.length_b   1.000
_cell.length_c   1.000
_cell.angle_alpha   90.00
_cell.angle_beta   90.00
_cell.angle_gamma   90.00
#
_symmetry.space_group_name_H-M   'P 1'
#
loop_
_entity.id
_entity.type
_entity.pdbx_description
1 polymer ?
#
loop_
_entity_poly.entity_id
_entity_poly.type
_entity_poly.pdbx_seq_one_letter_code
_entity_poly.pdbx_strand_id
1 'polypeptide(L)'
;MNPDILRERQKATFDVEKLTHILDGAPEKTRRRREIQSLVLSDPDFQHEDPNFMSRSDRYDLAVKKSAQMILKLREYGIADPEEILCYKRKQSSVIWTMKRQRKINIPTQILTKISFSHFVNLSFQHLLYKY
;
A
#
# COMPACT_ATOMS: atom_id res chain seq x y z
N MET A 1 -23.31 -11.43 -7.54
CA MET A 1 -23.45 -9.96 -7.44
C MET A 1 -24.87 -9.63 -7.05
N ASN A 2 -25.12 -8.70 -6.12
CA ASN A 2 -26.47 -8.36 -5.68
C ASN A 2 -27.31 -7.78 -6.85
N PRO A 3 -28.55 -8.26 -7.11
CA PRO A 3 -29.39 -7.80 -8.22
C PRO A 3 -29.75 -6.32 -8.18
N ASP A 4 -29.87 -5.70 -6.99
CA ASP A 4 -30.18 -4.26 -6.88
C ASP A 4 -29.02 -3.40 -7.38
N ILE A 5 -27.79 -3.79 -7.04
CA ILE A 5 -26.58 -3.13 -7.53
C ILE A 5 -26.45 -3.29 -9.04
N LEU A 6 -26.83 -4.45 -9.59
CA LEU A 6 -26.82 -4.68 -11.03
C LEU A 6 -27.78 -3.71 -11.75
N ARG A 7 -28.99 -3.54 -11.20
CA ARG A 7 -30.01 -2.62 -11.72
C ARG A 7 -29.51 -1.18 -11.78
N GLU A 8 -28.88 -0.71 -10.69
CA GLU A 8 -28.29 0.64 -10.64
C GLU A 8 -27.14 0.82 -11.64
N ARG A 9 -26.29 -0.21 -11.82
CA ARG A 9 -25.22 -0.15 -12.83
C ARG A 9 -25.74 -0.13 -14.27
N GLN A 10 -26.83 -0.84 -14.56
CA GLN A 10 -27.44 -0.86 -15.90
C GLN A 10 -28.12 0.47 -16.25
N LYS A 11 -28.57 1.23 -15.25
CA LYS A 11 -29.18 2.55 -15.45
C LYS A 11 -28.16 3.63 -15.86
N ALA A 12 -26.86 3.38 -15.69
CA ALA A 12 -25.82 4.34 -16.03
C ALA A 12 -25.81 4.65 -17.54
N THR A 13 -25.85 5.93 -17.90
CA THR A 13 -25.92 6.42 -19.30
C THR A 13 -24.54 6.69 -19.91
N PHE A 14 -23.47 6.56 -19.13
CA PHE A 14 -22.10 6.82 -19.56
C PHE A 14 -21.21 5.59 -19.37
N ASP A 15 -20.13 5.56 -20.13
CA ASP A 15 -19.12 4.50 -20.04
C ASP A 15 -18.14 4.78 -18.88
N VAL A 16 -18.16 3.88 -17.89
CA VAL A 16 -17.34 3.97 -16.68
C VAL A 16 -15.85 3.77 -17.00
N GLU A 17 -15.50 2.99 -18.02
CA GLU A 17 -14.10 2.76 -18.41
C GLU A 17 -13.50 4.05 -18.98
N LYS A 18 -14.24 4.75 -19.85
CA LYS A 18 -13.81 6.06 -20.37
C LYS A 18 -13.62 7.09 -19.26
N LEU A 19 -14.53 7.14 -18.30
CA LEU A 19 -14.38 8.02 -17.13
C LEU A 19 -13.12 7.67 -16.32
N THR A 20 -12.85 6.38 -16.16
CA THR A 20 -11.66 5.91 -15.42
C THR A 20 -10.37 6.32 -16.13
N HIS A 21 -10.32 6.19 -17.46
CA HIS A 21 -9.17 6.64 -18.25
C HIS A 21 -8.93 8.15 -18.13
N ILE A 22 -10.01 8.95 -18.05
CA ILE A 22 -9.92 10.41 -17.84
C ILE A 22 -9.35 10.71 -16.44
N LEU A 23 -9.79 9.99 -15.41
CA LEU A 23 -9.32 10.21 -14.03
C LEU A 23 -7.85 9.83 -13.82
N ASP A 24 -7.39 8.74 -14.44
CA ASP A 24 -5.99 8.32 -14.38
C ASP A 24 -5.11 9.06 -15.41
N GLY A 25 -5.72 9.80 -16.35
CA GLY A 25 -5.07 10.61 -17.38
C GLY A 25 -4.65 9.87 -18.65
N ALA A 26 -4.60 8.53 -18.63
CA ALA A 26 -4.35 7.71 -19.82
C ALA A 26 -4.85 6.26 -19.64
N PRO A 27 -5.27 5.58 -20.73
CA PRO A 27 -5.69 4.18 -20.67
C PRO A 27 -4.56 3.24 -20.22
N GLU A 28 -3.32 3.48 -20.66
CA GLU A 28 -2.16 2.69 -20.23
C GLU A 28 -1.91 2.83 -18.72
N LYS A 29 -2.08 4.03 -18.16
CA LYS A 29 -1.97 4.26 -16.71
C LYS A 29 -3.05 3.50 -15.94
N THR A 30 -4.29 3.47 -16.45
CA THR A 30 -5.36 2.67 -15.87
C THR A 30 -5.02 1.18 -15.88
N ARG A 31 -4.48 0.66 -17.00
CA ARG A 31 -4.07 -0.75 -17.11
C ARG A 31 -2.95 -1.07 -16.13
N ARG A 32 -1.88 -0.29 -16.13
CA ARG A 32 -0.73 -0.46 -15.24
C ARG A 32 -1.13 -0.39 -13.77
N ARG A 33 -2.01 0.56 -13.43
CA ARG A 33 -2.60 0.67 -12.10
C ARG A 33 -3.32 -0.63 -11.73
N ARG A 34 -4.21 -1.15 -12.58
CA ARG A 34 -4.93 -2.41 -12.32
C ARG A 34 -3.99 -3.61 -12.16
N GLU A 35 -2.92 -3.69 -12.95
CA GLU A 35 -1.87 -4.72 -12.81
C GLU A 35 -1.24 -4.69 -11.41
N ILE A 36 -0.79 -3.51 -10.96
CA ILE A 36 -0.20 -3.34 -9.62
C ILE A 36 -1.21 -3.69 -8.53
N GLN A 37 -2.46 -3.27 -8.68
CA GLN A 37 -3.51 -3.61 -7.72
C GLN A 37 -3.73 -5.12 -7.64
N SER A 38 -3.71 -5.81 -8.78
CA SER A 38 -3.83 -7.26 -8.85
C SER A 38 -2.66 -7.94 -8.15
N LEU A 39 -1.42 -7.50 -8.38
CA LEU A 39 -0.22 -8.06 -7.74
C LEU A 39 -0.30 -8.00 -6.22
N VAL A 40 -0.72 -6.85 -5.67
CA VAL A 40 -0.87 -6.68 -4.21
C VAL A 40 -1.99 -7.54 -3.65
N LEU A 41 -3.12 -7.64 -4.35
CA LEU A 41 -4.28 -8.42 -3.89
C LEU A 41 -4.06 -9.92 -4.00
N SER A 42 -3.29 -10.38 -4.99
CA SER A 42 -2.98 -11.81 -5.16
C SER A 42 -1.94 -12.31 -4.17
N ASP A 43 -1.13 -11.43 -3.57
CA ASP A 43 -0.06 -11.85 -2.67
C ASP A 43 -0.61 -12.23 -1.28
N PRO A 44 -0.43 -13.49 -0.83
CA PRO A 44 -0.89 -13.95 0.47
C PRO A 44 -0.20 -13.23 1.64
N ASP A 45 1.00 -12.67 1.45
CA ASP A 45 1.75 -11.96 2.49
C ASP A 45 1.04 -10.68 2.96
N PHE A 46 0.12 -10.14 2.13
CA PHE A 46 -0.67 -8.95 2.46
C PHE A 46 -2.10 -9.28 2.92
N GLN A 47 -2.51 -10.54 2.86
CA GLN A 47 -3.78 -11.01 3.39
C GLN A 47 -3.72 -11.04 4.92
N HIS A 48 -4.78 -10.56 5.55
CA HIS A 48 -4.88 -10.42 7.00
C HIS A 48 -6.35 -10.35 7.41
N GLU A 49 -6.62 -10.64 8.68
CA GLU A 49 -7.92 -10.41 9.27
C GLU A 49 -8.31 -8.93 9.21
N ASP A 50 -9.62 -8.66 9.21
CA ASP A 50 -10.11 -7.29 9.23
C ASP A 50 -9.50 -6.56 10.45
N PRO A 51 -8.81 -5.41 10.25
CA PRO A 51 -8.25 -4.62 11.33
C PRO A 51 -9.21 -4.28 12.47
N ASN A 52 -10.53 -4.29 12.22
CA ASN A 52 -11.55 -4.07 13.23
C ASN A 52 -11.56 -5.13 14.34
N PHE A 53 -11.18 -6.38 14.03
CA PHE A 53 -11.09 -7.47 15.02
C PHE A 53 -9.73 -7.56 15.71
N MET A 54 -8.74 -6.79 15.24
CA MET A 54 -7.39 -6.79 15.79
C MET A 54 -7.23 -5.79 16.93
N SER A 55 -6.44 -6.16 17.94
CA SER A 55 -6.03 -5.23 18.98
C SER A 55 -5.10 -4.14 18.43
N ARG A 56 -4.91 -3.04 19.18
CA ARG A 56 -4.05 -1.93 18.74
C ARG A 56 -2.59 -2.37 18.53
N SER A 57 -2.06 -3.25 19.38
CA SER A 57 -0.70 -3.80 19.23
C SER A 57 -0.59 -4.64 17.97
N ASP A 58 -1.56 -5.53 17.74
CA ASP A 58 -1.51 -6.45 16.59
C ASP A 58 -1.61 -5.67 15.27
N ARG A 59 -2.41 -4.60 15.23
CA ARG A 59 -2.46 -3.68 14.07
C ARG A 59 -1.12 -3.01 13.81
N TYR A 60 -0.41 -2.63 14.86
CA TYR A 60 0.92 -2.02 14.73
C TYR A 60 1.92 -3.03 14.18
N ASP A 61 1.99 -4.22 14.77
CA ASP A 61 2.92 -5.28 14.35
C ASP A 61 2.66 -5.71 12.91
N LEU A 62 1.38 -5.89 12.55
CA LEU A 62 0.98 -6.19 11.18
C LEU A 62 1.40 -5.08 10.20
N ALA A 63 1.20 -3.81 10.58
CA ALA A 63 1.59 -2.70 9.72
C ALA A 63 3.11 -2.62 9.54
N VAL A 64 3.90 -2.94 10.58
CA VAL A 64 5.37 -3.01 10.51
C VAL A 64 5.79 -4.12 9.56
N LYS A 65 5.26 -5.34 9.75
CA LYS A 65 5.54 -6.51 8.90
C LYS A 65 5.24 -6.21 7.43
N LYS A 66 4.06 -5.64 7.15
CA LYS A 66 3.66 -5.21 5.80
C LYS A 66 4.62 -4.18 5.21
N SER A 67 5.03 -3.18 5.99
CA SER A 67 5.94 -2.15 5.49
C SER A 67 7.32 -2.71 5.09
N ALA A 68 7.83 -3.70 5.83
CA ALA A 68 9.07 -4.39 5.49
C ALA A 68 8.90 -5.25 4.22
N GLN A 69 7.84 -6.04 4.15
CA GLN A 69 7.54 -6.89 2.99
C GLN A 69 7.35 -6.07 1.71
N MET A 70 6.68 -4.92 1.79
CA MET A 70 6.52 -4.01 0.64
C MET A 70 7.87 -3.62 0.03
N ILE A 71 8.87 -3.28 0.85
CA ILE A 71 10.17 -2.82 0.36
C ILE A 71 10.89 -3.95 -0.39
N LEU A 72 10.78 -5.18 0.11
CA LEU A 72 11.33 -6.36 -0.55
C LEU A 72 10.64 -6.61 -1.90
N LYS A 73 9.30 -6.61 -1.92
CA LYS A 73 8.51 -6.86 -3.14
C LYS A 73 8.69 -5.75 -4.19
N LEU A 74 8.79 -4.48 -3.78
CA LEU A 74 9.06 -3.38 -4.71
C LEU A 74 10.43 -3.54 -5.39
N ARG A 75 11.44 -4.03 -4.65
CA ARG A 75 12.76 -4.35 -5.20
C ARG A 75 12.71 -5.55 -6.14
N GLU A 76 11.96 -6.59 -5.78
CA GLU A 76 11.78 -7.80 -6.59
C GLU A 76 11.08 -7.51 -7.92
N TYR A 77 10.00 -6.71 -7.89
CA TYR A 77 9.25 -6.31 -9.08
C TYR A 77 9.90 -5.17 -9.87
N GLY A 78 11.00 -4.59 -9.38
CA GLY A 78 11.70 -3.49 -10.04
C GLY A 78 10.88 -2.19 -10.14
N ILE A 79 9.92 -1.98 -9.23
CA ILE A 79 9.03 -0.82 -9.26
C ILE A 79 9.75 0.38 -8.66
N ALA A 80 10.25 1.27 -9.52
CA ALA A 80 10.98 2.48 -9.13
C ALA A 80 10.18 3.77 -9.35
N ASP A 81 9.13 3.73 -10.17
CA ASP A 81 8.36 4.93 -10.51
C ASP A 81 7.56 5.46 -9.29
N PRO A 82 7.61 6.77 -8.98
CA PRO A 82 6.91 7.32 -7.83
C PRO A 82 5.39 7.12 -7.86
N GLU A 83 4.76 7.18 -9.04
CA GLU A 83 3.31 7.00 -9.20
C GLU A 83 2.92 5.53 -8.96
N GLU A 84 3.71 4.60 -9.47
CA GLU A 84 3.53 3.16 -9.23
C GLU A 84 3.73 2.80 -7.75
N ILE A 85 4.77 3.34 -7.11
CA ILE A 85 5.03 3.16 -5.68
C ILE A 85 3.85 3.70 -4.85
N LEU A 86 3.27 4.85 -5.23
CA LEU A 86 2.10 5.40 -4.55
C LEU A 86 0.85 4.52 -4.75
N CYS A 87 0.67 3.96 -5.94
CA CYS A 87 -0.42 3.02 -6.21
C CYS A 87 -0.30 1.75 -5.34
N TYR A 88 0.89 1.15 -5.31
CA TYR A 88 1.22 -0.02 -4.51
C TYR A 88 0.93 0.23 -3.03
N LYS A 89 1.46 1.34 -2.49
CA LYS A 89 1.26 1.76 -1.10
C LYS A 89 -0.21 1.95 -0.75
N ARG A 90 -1.00 2.53 -1.65
CA ARG A 90 -2.42 2.80 -1.41
C ARG A 90 -3.24 1.51 -1.25
N LYS A 91 -2.90 0.46 -2.00
CA LYS A 91 -3.63 -0.82 -1.92
C LYS A 91 -3.25 -1.69 -0.75
N GLN A 92 -2.01 -1.60 -0.29
CA GLN A 92 -1.53 -2.39 0.84
C GLN A 92 -2.19 -2.02 2.18
N SER A 93 -2.79 -0.82 2.28
CA SER A 93 -3.45 -0.32 3.50
C SER A 93 -2.54 -0.36 4.74
N SER A 94 -1.29 0.08 4.64
CA SER A 94 -0.40 0.19 5.82
C SER A 94 -0.57 1.52 6.54
N VAL A 95 -1.04 1.46 7.79
CA VAL A 95 -1.33 2.61 8.69
C VAL A 95 -0.05 3.37 9.11
N ILE A 96 1.13 2.76 9.01
CA ILE A 96 2.37 3.39 9.51
C ILE A 96 2.79 4.59 8.65
N TRP A 97 2.50 4.59 7.36
CA TRP A 97 2.91 5.68 6.48
C TRP A 97 1.97 6.89 6.57
N THR A 98 0.67 6.67 6.83
CA THR A 98 -0.24 7.79 7.13
C THR A 98 0.22 8.52 8.39
N MET A 99 0.66 7.79 9.42
CA MET A 99 1.25 8.38 10.62
C MET A 99 2.55 9.16 10.37
N LYS A 100 3.41 8.69 9.45
CA LYS A 100 4.60 9.46 9.01
C LYS A 100 4.23 10.69 8.16
N ARG A 101 3.07 10.70 7.49
CA ARG A 101 2.57 11.86 6.74
C ARG A 101 1.96 12.94 7.64
N GLN A 102 1.35 12.56 8.77
CA GLN A 102 0.84 13.49 9.78
C GLN A 102 1.94 14.24 10.54
N ARG A 103 3.08 13.58 10.81
CA ARG A 103 4.27 14.25 11.34
C ARG A 103 5.05 14.81 10.16
N LYS A 104 4.94 16.11 9.86
CA LYS A 104 5.82 16.85 8.91
C LYS A 104 7.30 16.77 9.34
N ILE A 105 7.89 15.59 9.38
CA ILE A 105 9.32 15.39 9.61
C ILE A 105 9.91 15.26 8.21
N ASN A 106 10.44 16.39 7.75
CA ASN A 106 11.12 16.55 6.49
C ASN A 106 12.46 15.80 6.57
N ILE A 107 12.45 14.49 6.32
CA ILE A 107 13.68 13.74 6.10
C ILE A 107 13.87 13.66 4.58
N PRO A 108 14.84 14.39 3.99
CA PRO A 108 15.07 14.35 2.56
C PRO A 108 15.36 12.92 2.11
N THR A 109 14.77 12.52 0.99
CA THR A 109 14.85 11.19 0.36
C THR A 109 16.27 10.67 0.16
N GLN A 110 17.27 11.57 0.16
CA GLN A 110 18.70 11.30 0.15
C GLN A 110 19.21 10.50 1.37
N ILE A 111 18.51 10.56 2.51
CA ILE A 111 18.92 9.90 3.75
C ILE A 111 18.44 8.44 3.79
N LEU A 112 17.36 8.10 3.08
CA LEU A 112 16.84 6.72 3.02
C LEU A 112 17.74 5.78 2.20
N THR A 113 18.61 6.31 1.34
CA THR A 113 19.58 5.52 0.58
C THR A 113 20.91 5.36 1.33
N LYS A 114 21.26 6.29 2.25
CA LYS A 114 22.54 6.29 2.98
C LYS A 114 22.46 5.79 4.41
N ILE A 115 21.32 5.93 5.08
CA ILE A 115 21.10 5.19 6.33
C ILE A 115 20.81 3.76 5.89
N SER A 116 21.80 2.89 6.05
CA SER A 116 21.61 1.44 5.94
C SER A 116 20.30 1.11 6.63
N PHE A 117 19.36 0.57 5.86
CA PHE A 117 18.04 0.13 6.31
C PHE A 117 18.14 -0.71 7.60
N SER A 118 19.30 -1.36 7.82
CA SER A 118 19.65 -2.04 9.08
C SER A 118 19.51 -1.17 10.32
N HIS A 119 19.80 0.14 10.28
CA HIS A 119 19.76 1.00 11.47
C HIS A 119 18.32 1.38 11.87
N PHE A 120 17.44 1.60 10.89
CA PHE A 120 16.02 1.90 11.15
C PHE A 120 15.24 0.65 11.57
N VAL A 121 15.55 -0.51 10.96
CA VAL A 121 15.02 -1.80 11.39
C VAL A 121 15.54 -2.15 12.79
N ASN A 122 16.82 -1.95 13.10
CA ASN A 122 17.37 -2.19 14.44
C ASN A 122 16.74 -1.33 15.53
N LEU A 123 16.47 -0.04 15.29
CA LEU A 123 15.80 0.80 16.31
C LEU A 123 14.36 0.33 16.60
N SER A 124 13.68 -0.21 15.60
CA SER A 124 12.31 -0.71 15.73
C SER A 124 12.29 -2.10 16.39
N PHE A 125 13.31 -2.93 16.13
CA PHE A 125 13.48 -4.26 16.73
C PHE A 125 14.06 -4.23 18.16
N GLN A 126 14.85 -3.22 18.54
CA GLN A 126 15.37 -3.11 19.91
C GLN A 126 14.25 -2.95 20.95
N HIS A 127 13.12 -2.31 20.59
CA HIS A 127 11.96 -2.23 21.49
C HIS A 127 11.25 -3.58 21.71
N LEU A 128 11.42 -4.53 20.79
CA LEU A 128 10.84 -5.89 20.87
C LEU A 128 11.72 -6.86 21.67
N LEU A 129 13.05 -6.66 21.69
CA LEU A 129 13.99 -7.53 22.41
C LEU A 129 14.17 -7.20 23.90
N TYR A 130 13.72 -6.03 24.37
CA TYR A 130 13.76 -5.65 25.80
C TYR A 130 12.47 -5.98 26.56
N LYS A 131 11.58 -6.80 25.99
CA LYS A 131 10.30 -7.18 26.61
C LYS A 131 10.15 -8.69 26.87
N TYR A 132 11.24 -9.45 26.80
CA TYR A 132 11.37 -10.81 27.31
C TYR A 132 12.62 -10.91 28.18
#